data_AF-A0A1J0KVU6-F1
#
_entry.id   AF-A0A1J0KVU6-F1
#
_cell.length_a   1.000
_cell.length_b   1.000
_cell.length_c   1.000
_cell.angle_alpha   90.00
_cell.angle_beta   90.00
_cell.angle_gamma   90.00
#
_symmetry.space_group_name_H-M   'P 1'
#
loop_
_entity.id
_entity.type
_entity.pdbx_description
1 polymer ?
#
loop_
_entity_poly.entity_id
_entity_poly.type
_entity_poly.pdbx_seq_one_letter_code
_entity_poly.pdbx_strand_id
1 'polypeptide(L)'
;MKRLLLVTLFLPFFSFANECNEGNTYEINQCLKAKIEESNKAIDKIQNHNTKEFKELRDKICQNVSDVYKGGSFQSISYGNCVISLSNWYIEQTKV
;
A
#
# COMPACT_ATOMS: atom_id res chain seq x y z
N MET A 1 37.31 7.70 4.82
CA MET A 1 36.71 6.47 5.38
C MET A 1 35.52 6.85 6.24
N LYS A 2 34.49 5.98 6.24
CA LYS A 2 33.23 6.02 6.99
C LYS A 2 32.18 7.04 6.53
N ARG A 3 31.44 6.54 5.53
CA ARG A 3 30.05 6.89 5.19
C ARG A 3 29.20 6.95 6.46
N LEU A 4 28.69 8.13 6.80
CA LEU A 4 27.63 8.31 7.79
C LEU A 4 26.39 8.85 7.08
N LEU A 5 25.78 8.00 6.24
CA LEU A 5 24.45 8.21 5.66
C LEU A 5 23.58 7.03 6.10
N LEU A 6 23.29 6.99 7.40
CA LEU A 6 22.57 5.91 8.07
C LEU A 6 21.44 6.47 8.94
N VAL A 7 20.74 7.51 8.47
CA VAL A 7 19.71 8.22 9.27
C VAL A 7 18.39 8.46 8.51
N THR A 8 17.97 7.52 7.65
CA THR A 8 16.62 7.58 7.04
C THR A 8 15.89 6.23 6.97
N LEU A 9 16.35 5.21 7.68
CA LEU A 9 15.69 3.88 7.71
C LEU A 9 14.53 3.78 8.72
N PHE A 10 14.19 4.86 9.41
CA PHE A 10 12.94 4.99 10.15
C PHE A 10 11.95 5.79 9.30
N LEU A 11 11.48 5.21 8.17
CA LEU A 11 10.14 5.54 7.75
C LEU A 11 9.24 4.89 8.79
N PRO A 12 8.55 5.66 9.66
CA PRO A 12 7.44 5.08 10.37
C PRO A 12 6.54 4.56 9.24
N PHE A 13 6.29 3.25 9.22
CA PHE A 13 5.21 2.69 8.44
C PHE A 13 3.98 3.41 8.97
N PHE A 14 3.65 4.55 8.35
CA PHE A 14 2.47 5.32 8.64
C PHE A 14 1.36 4.31 8.51
N SER A 15 0.90 3.85 9.66
CA SER A 15 -0.26 3.01 9.77
C SER A 15 -1.38 3.97 9.47
N PHE A 16 -1.60 4.25 8.18
CA PHE A 16 -2.84 4.84 7.73
C PHE A 16 -3.87 3.83 8.22
N ALA A 17 -4.55 4.19 9.31
CA ALA A 17 -5.67 3.41 9.80
C ALA A 17 -6.68 3.42 8.65
N ASN A 18 -6.66 2.33 7.89
CA ASN A 18 -7.49 2.23 6.71
C ASN A 18 -8.93 2.11 7.20
N GLU A 19 -9.86 2.85 6.61
CA GLU A 19 -11.26 2.94 7.10
C GLU A 19 -11.99 1.58 7.08
N CYS A 20 -11.42 0.56 6.44
CA CYS A 20 -11.97 -0.79 6.32
C CYS A 20 -11.74 -1.69 7.56
N ASN A 21 -11.90 -1.16 8.78
CA ASN A 21 -11.66 -1.93 10.02
C ASN A 21 -12.93 -2.47 10.69
N GLU A 22 -14.11 -2.15 10.15
CA GLU A 22 -15.39 -2.53 10.73
C GLU A 22 -16.04 -3.67 9.94
N GLY A 23 -16.77 -4.53 10.66
CA GLY A 23 -17.52 -5.65 10.09
C GLY A 23 -16.78 -6.99 10.12
N ASN A 24 -17.40 -7.99 9.52
CA ASN A 24 -16.81 -9.31 9.35
C ASN A 24 -15.73 -9.31 8.26
N THR A 25 -14.95 -10.38 8.17
CA THR A 25 -13.87 -10.51 7.17
C THR A 25 -14.33 -10.25 5.73
N TYR A 26 -15.54 -10.67 5.36
CA TYR A 26 -16.06 -10.47 4.01
C TYR A 26 -16.30 -8.98 3.74
N GLU A 27 -16.96 -8.28 4.66
CA GLU A 27 -17.22 -6.83 4.58
C GLU A 27 -15.92 -6.04 4.50
N ILE A 28 -14.95 -6.38 5.33
CA ILE A 28 -13.60 -5.79 5.31
C ILE A 28 -12.96 -5.99 3.94
N ASN A 29 -12.93 -7.21 3.42
CA ASN A 29 -12.31 -7.49 2.11
C ASN A 29 -13.01 -6.76 0.95
N GLN A 30 -14.34 -6.59 1.00
CA GLN A 30 -15.07 -5.82 -0.01
C GLN A 30 -14.71 -4.34 0.05
N CYS A 31 -14.63 -3.77 1.26
CA CYS A 31 -14.17 -2.39 1.45
C CYS A 31 -12.76 -2.19 0.91
N LEU A 32 -11.83 -3.09 1.25
CA LEU A 32 -10.44 -3.04 0.77
C LEU A 32 -10.38 -3.11 -0.75
N LYS A 33 -11.13 -4.02 -1.38
CA LYS A 33 -11.19 -4.13 -2.84
C LYS A 33 -11.63 -2.82 -3.48
N ALA A 34 -12.71 -2.21 -2.97
CA ALA A 34 -13.22 -0.95 -3.50
C ALA A 34 -12.20 0.20 -3.39
N LYS A 35 -11.52 0.33 -2.24
CA LYS A 35 -10.49 1.36 -2.02
C LYS A 35 -9.23 1.12 -2.88
N ILE A 36 -8.84 -0.13 -3.12
CA ILE A 36 -7.75 -0.46 -4.05
C ILE A 36 -8.10 -0.05 -5.48
N GLU A 37 -9.33 -0.36 -5.93
CA GLU A 37 -9.81 0.04 -7.26
C GLU A 37 -9.84 1.57 -7.41
N GLU A 38 -10.33 2.29 -6.39
CA GLU A 38 -10.33 3.76 -6.34
C GLU A 38 -8.90 4.32 -6.46
N SER A 39 -7.99 3.82 -5.62
CA SER A 39 -6.59 4.25 -5.62
C SER A 39 -5.90 3.98 -6.96
N ASN A 40 -6.16 2.81 -7.56
CA ASN A 40 -5.62 2.45 -8.87
C ASN A 40 -6.11 3.41 -9.96
N LYS A 41 -7.40 3.77 -9.96
CA LYS A 41 -7.98 4.75 -10.90
C LYS A 41 -7.39 6.14 -10.69
N ALA A 42 -7.11 6.55 -9.46
CA ALA A 42 -6.45 7.81 -9.17
C ALA A 42 -5.01 7.82 -9.72
N ILE A 43 -4.27 6.73 -9.49
CA ILE A 43 -2.91 6.54 -10.01
C ILE A 43 -2.88 6.56 -11.54
N ASP A 44 -3.85 5.92 -12.21
CA ASP A 44 -3.89 5.88 -13.68
C ASP A 44 -4.09 7.25 -14.34
N LYS A 45 -4.55 8.25 -13.58
CA LYS A 45 -4.70 9.63 -14.06
C LYS A 45 -3.43 10.47 -13.92
N ILE A 46 -2.41 9.98 -13.21
CA ILE A 46 -1.15 10.69 -12.99
C ILE A 46 -0.35 10.67 -14.30
N GLN A 47 -0.04 11.85 -14.83
CA GLN A 47 0.74 12.02 -16.07
C GLN A 47 2.22 12.19 -15.77
N ASN A 48 3.10 11.84 -16.71
CA ASN A 48 4.56 12.00 -16.61
C ASN A 48 5.25 11.16 -15.51
N HIS A 49 4.57 10.13 -14.99
CA HIS A 49 5.15 9.15 -14.08
C HIS A 49 5.00 7.72 -14.62
N ASN A 50 5.94 6.84 -14.27
CA ASN A 50 5.83 5.40 -14.60
C ASN A 50 4.91 4.68 -13.60
N THR A 51 3.60 4.88 -13.76
CA THR A 51 2.58 4.35 -12.84
C THR A 51 2.48 2.82 -12.87
N LYS A 52 2.81 2.20 -14.01
CA LYS A 52 2.86 0.74 -14.15
C LYS A 52 3.95 0.12 -13.29
N GLU A 53 5.18 0.63 -13.39
CA GLU A 53 6.31 0.15 -12.59
C GLU A 53 6.07 0.36 -11.09
N PHE A 54 5.46 1.49 -10.71
CA PHE A 54 5.05 1.71 -9.33
C PHE A 54 4.07 0.65 -8.82
N LYS A 55 3.02 0.33 -9.59
CA LYS A 55 2.03 -0.70 -9.20
C LYS A 55 2.69 -2.07 -9.04
N GLU A 56 3.57 -2.46 -9.97
CA GLU A 56 4.32 -3.72 -9.89
C GLU A 56 5.21 -3.79 -8.64
N LEU A 57 5.95 -2.71 -8.35
CA LEU A 57 6.79 -2.63 -7.15
C LEU A 57 5.96 -2.67 -5.86
N ARG A 58 4.88 -1.90 -5.81
CA ARG A 58 3.94 -1.86 -4.69
C ARG A 58 3.39 -3.25 -4.39
N ASP A 59 2.90 -3.95 -5.42
CA ASP A 59 2.30 -5.27 -5.25
C ASP A 59 3.34 -6.29 -4.77
N LYS A 60 4.58 -6.22 -5.26
CA LYS A 60 5.69 -7.05 -4.77
C LYS A 60 6.02 -6.80 -3.30
N ILE A 61 6.07 -5.53 -2.88
CA ILE A 61 6.31 -5.16 -1.48
C ILE A 61 5.16 -5.67 -0.61
N CYS A 62 3.92 -5.42 -1.00
CA CYS A 62 2.76 -5.81 -0.22
C CYS A 62 2.55 -7.32 -0.14
N GLN A 63 2.89 -8.06 -1.20
CA GLN A 63 2.92 -9.52 -1.17
C GLN A 63 3.92 -10.00 -0.12
N ASN A 64 5.17 -9.52 -0.17
CA ASN A 64 6.21 -9.90 0.80
C ASN A 64 5.82 -9.57 2.25
N VAL A 65 5.22 -8.40 2.49
CA VAL A 65 4.73 -8.01 3.82
C VAL A 65 3.61 -8.93 4.30
N SER A 66 2.67 -9.29 3.42
CA SER A 66 1.51 -10.11 3.80
C SER A 66 1.83 -11.59 3.96
N ASP A 67 2.84 -12.12 3.24
CA ASP A 67 3.21 -13.53 3.24
C ASP A 67 3.67 -14.04 4.63
N VAL A 68 4.05 -13.15 5.54
CA VAL A 68 4.37 -13.51 6.94
C VAL A 68 3.20 -14.20 7.65
N TYR A 69 1.96 -13.93 7.23
CA TYR A 69 0.74 -14.51 7.80
C TYR A 69 0.36 -15.87 7.21
N LYS A 70 1.07 -16.36 6.19
CA LYS A 70 0.94 -17.72 5.62
C LYS A 70 -0.48 -18.14 5.19
N GLY A 71 -1.32 -17.21 4.74
CA GLY A 71 -2.68 -17.52 4.31
C GLY A 71 -3.79 -16.76 5.03
N GLY A 72 -5.01 -17.06 4.60
CA GLY A 72 -6.24 -16.65 5.29
C GLY A 72 -6.51 -15.15 5.28
N SER A 73 -7.46 -14.75 6.12
CA SER A 73 -7.98 -13.39 6.19
C SER A 73 -6.94 -12.35 6.57
N PHE A 74 -5.99 -12.70 7.45
CA PHE A 74 -4.95 -11.76 7.86
C PHE A 74 -3.98 -11.43 6.73
N GLN A 75 -3.61 -12.41 5.88
CA GLN A 75 -2.80 -12.14 4.70
C GLN A 75 -3.54 -11.21 3.73
N SER A 76 -4.81 -11.50 3.41
CA SER A 76 -5.57 -10.67 2.46
C SER A 76 -5.77 -9.24 2.96
N ILE A 77 -6.10 -9.08 4.25
CA ILE A 77 -6.29 -7.77 4.88
C ILE A 77 -4.97 -7.00 4.95
N SER A 78 -3.87 -7.67 5.34
CA SER A 78 -2.54 -7.07 5.38
C SER A 78 -2.09 -6.59 4.00
N TYR A 79 -2.29 -7.40 2.96
CA TYR A 79 -2.01 -7.02 1.58
C TYR A 79 -2.81 -5.78 1.17
N GLY A 80 -4.13 -5.80 1.36
CA GLY A 80 -5.00 -4.70 0.95
C GLY A 80 -4.66 -3.38 1.64
N ASN A 81 -4.40 -3.43 2.96
CA ASN A 81 -3.97 -2.25 3.73
C ASN A 81 -2.63 -1.69 3.25
N CYS A 82 -1.67 -2.55 2.93
CA CYS A 82 -0.39 -2.13 2.37
C CYS A 82 -0.56 -1.45 1.01
N VAL A 83 -1.35 -2.03 0.11
CA VAL A 83 -1.60 -1.48 -1.23
C VAL A 83 -2.21 -0.09 -1.14
N ILE A 84 -3.21 0.10 -0.28
CA ILE A 84 -3.88 1.40 -0.10
C ILE A 84 -2.91 2.42 0.49
N SER A 85 -2.15 2.05 1.52
CA SER A 85 -1.18 2.94 2.17
C SER A 85 -0.12 3.45 1.20
N LEU A 86 0.50 2.55 0.43
CA LEU A 86 1.52 2.92 -0.55
C LEU A 86 0.92 3.71 -1.73
N SER A 87 -0.30 3.39 -2.15
CA SER A 87 -0.98 4.13 -3.22
C SER A 87 -1.28 5.57 -2.80
N ASN A 88 -1.78 5.77 -1.59
CA ASN A 88 -2.03 7.11 -1.03
C ASN A 88 -0.72 7.91 -0.91
N TRP A 89 0.34 7.29 -0.38
CA TRP A 89 1.65 7.92 -0.31
C TRP A 89 2.13 8.38 -1.69
N TYR A 90 2.05 7.51 -2.70
CA TYR A 90 2.50 7.83 -4.06
C TYR A 90 1.70 8.98 -4.67
N ILE A 91 0.37 8.96 -4.54
CA ILE A 91 -0.51 10.04 -4.99
C ILE A 91 -0.08 11.37 -4.36
N GLU A 92 0.17 11.40 -3.04
CA GLU A 92 0.65 12.61 -2.36
C GLU A 92 2.01 13.08 -2.88
N GLN A 93 2.95 12.16 -3.15
CA GLN A 93 4.26 12.53 -3.72
C GLN A 93 4.16 13.13 -5.12
N THR A 94 3.12 12.81 -5.89
CA THR A 94 2.92 13.36 -7.25
C THR A 94 2.27 14.74 -7.29
N LYS A 95 1.79 15.24 -6.14
CA LYS A 95 1.27 16.61 -6.00
C LYS A 95 2.37 17.64 -5.72
N VAL A 96 3.60 17.19 -5.50
CA VAL A 96 4.78 18.00 -5.17
C VAL A 96 5.58 18.28 -6.44
#